data_AF-A0A9J7DHM2-F1
#
_entry.id   AF-A0A9J7DHM2-F1
#
_cell.length_a   1.000
_cell.length_b   1.000
_cell.length_c   1.000
_cell.angle_alpha   90.00
_cell.angle_beta   90.00
_cell.angle_gamma   90.00
#
_symmetry.space_group_name_H-M   'P 1'
#
loop_
_entity.id
_entity.type
_entity.pdbx_description
1 polymer ?
#
loop_
_entity_poly.entity_id
_entity_poly.type
_entity_poly.pdbx_seq_one_letter_code
_entity_poly.pdbx_strand_id
1 'polypeptide(L)'
;MGFLAVAIPTAISYIFKLDSSFMAGPETYRHVFVKDYKLFHQTYTPFYTNLGGYLCGVLCGEIYQKYLCHEDRRQKLKQTIKYLWLVVPLAGWIIDYVGTIMIFHEPSLWTALYTGLNRNLWILLVCFIPVLILACDSESIVSDFCRLPMFRIFGRLSPQIYLWHAMILRITSAYHRQPPYVNGLTIISQGMITTMASTMLAFFGHLLLGMPLSQAVDALFMRSKQVNKGQTKEEEAKSE
;
A
#
# COMPACT_ATOMS: atom_id res chain seq x y z
N MET A 1 6.84 14.98 -12.04
CA MET A 1 6.63 14.17 -10.82
C MET A 1 6.74 12.68 -11.08
N GLY A 2 6.00 12.09 -12.05
CA GLY A 2 6.09 10.65 -12.35
C GLY A 2 7.49 10.15 -12.77
N PHE A 3 8.25 10.96 -13.51
CA PHE A 3 9.63 10.63 -13.89
C PHE A 3 10.55 10.42 -12.68
N LEU A 4 10.45 11.26 -11.65
CA LEU A 4 11.25 11.12 -10.41
C LEU A 4 10.89 9.84 -9.65
N ALA A 5 9.60 9.47 -9.64
CA ALA A 5 9.13 8.25 -8.98
C ALA A 5 9.69 6.97 -9.62
N VAL A 6 10.07 7.01 -10.90
CA VAL A 6 10.73 5.88 -11.60
C VAL A 6 12.25 6.00 -11.55
N ALA A 7 12.78 7.20 -11.74
CA ALA A 7 14.22 7.45 -11.77
C ALA A 7 14.91 7.15 -10.44
N ILE A 8 14.31 7.51 -9.30
CA ILE A 8 14.86 7.26 -7.96
C ILE A 8 15.05 5.76 -7.68
N PRO A 9 14.01 4.91 -7.74
CA PRO A 9 14.19 3.47 -7.50
C PRO A 9 15.07 2.80 -8.56
N THR A 10 15.08 3.28 -9.80
CA THR A 10 16.00 2.79 -10.84
C THR A 10 17.45 3.09 -10.51
N ALA A 11 17.76 4.34 -10.10
CA ALA A 11 19.11 4.75 -9.74
C ALA A 11 19.64 3.97 -8.53
N ILE A 12 18.80 3.76 -7.52
CA ILE A 12 19.16 2.95 -6.34
C ILE A 12 19.41 1.50 -6.72
N SER A 13 18.52 0.92 -7.53
CA SER A 13 18.66 -0.46 -8.02
C SER A 13 19.96 -0.65 -8.81
N TYR A 14 20.35 0.35 -9.60
CA TYR A 14 21.59 0.33 -10.37
C TYR A 14 22.85 0.50 -9.51
N ILE A 15 22.87 1.49 -8.60
CA ILE A 15 24.04 1.78 -7.75
C ILE A 15 24.37 0.61 -6.83
N PHE A 16 23.35 -0.01 -6.24
CA PHE A 16 23.52 -1.09 -5.26
C PHE A 16 23.43 -2.50 -5.88
N LYS A 17 23.32 -2.59 -7.22
CA LYS A 17 23.21 -3.86 -7.97
C LYS A 17 22.19 -4.82 -7.37
N LEU A 18 20.98 -4.31 -7.19
CA LEU A 18 19.89 -5.04 -6.57
C LEU A 18 19.20 -5.99 -7.57
N ASP A 19 18.68 -7.11 -7.06
CA ASP A 19 17.92 -8.07 -7.86
C ASP A 19 16.67 -7.42 -8.45
N SER A 20 16.32 -7.84 -9.67
CA SER A 20 15.24 -7.24 -10.46
C SER A 20 13.86 -7.39 -9.81
N SER A 21 13.66 -8.50 -9.10
CA SER A 21 12.44 -8.84 -8.35
C SER A 21 12.78 -9.55 -7.05
N PHE A 22 11.85 -9.51 -6.10
CA PHE A 22 12.00 -10.18 -4.81
C PHE A 22 11.97 -11.70 -4.98
N MET A 23 13.14 -12.34 -4.91
CA MET A 23 13.25 -13.79 -4.84
C MET A 23 13.65 -14.20 -3.43
N ALA A 24 12.71 -14.80 -2.69
CA ALA A 24 12.97 -15.31 -1.36
C ALA A 24 13.75 -16.64 -1.45
N GLY A 25 15.07 -16.55 -1.56
CA GLY A 25 15.95 -17.71 -1.51
C GLY A 25 15.98 -18.38 -0.13
N PRO A 26 16.43 -19.64 -0.03
CA PRO A 26 16.56 -20.36 1.24
C PRO A 26 17.52 -19.65 2.22
N GLU A 27 18.55 -18.96 1.71
CA GLU A 27 19.44 -18.07 2.47
C GLU A 27 18.67 -16.89 3.13
N THR A 28 17.71 -16.30 2.41
CA THR A 28 16.87 -15.21 2.91
C THR A 28 15.94 -15.70 4.03
N TYR A 29 15.42 -16.92 3.91
CA TYR A 29 14.64 -17.57 4.97
C TYR A 29 15.50 -17.89 6.20
N ARG A 30 16.76 -18.26 6.02
CA ARG A 30 17.71 -18.53 7.11
C ARG A 30 18.00 -17.29 7.97
N HIS A 31 18.14 -16.11 7.33
CA HIS A 31 18.39 -14.83 8.02
C HIS A 31 17.13 -14.00 8.26
N VAL A 32 15.95 -14.59 8.04
CA VAL A 32 14.66 -14.06 8.50
C VAL A 32 14.43 -12.61 8.06
N PHE A 33 14.84 -12.23 6.85
CA PHE A 33 14.69 -10.85 6.36
C PHE A 33 15.36 -9.74 7.21
N VAL A 34 16.16 -10.06 8.25
CA VAL A 34 16.63 -9.05 9.23
C VAL A 34 18.09 -8.63 9.03
N LYS A 35 19.00 -9.54 8.64
CA LYS A 35 20.44 -9.23 8.70
C LYS A 35 21.07 -8.77 7.39
N ASP A 36 20.73 -9.38 6.24
CA ASP A 36 21.54 -9.22 5.02
C ASP A 36 20.76 -8.97 3.72
N TYR A 37 19.48 -8.57 3.78
CA TYR A 37 18.71 -8.33 2.56
C TYR A 37 18.65 -6.85 2.19
N LYS A 38 19.71 -6.38 1.51
CA LYS A 38 19.87 -4.99 1.03
C LYS A 38 18.65 -4.51 0.22
N LEU A 39 18.00 -5.39 -0.56
CA LEU A 39 16.78 -5.08 -1.32
C LEU A 39 15.62 -4.64 -0.42
N PHE A 40 15.39 -5.30 0.70
CA PHE A 40 14.28 -4.90 1.58
C PHE A 40 14.54 -3.56 2.25
N HIS A 41 15.75 -3.34 2.76
CA HIS A 41 16.05 -2.11 3.48
C HIS A 41 16.22 -0.89 2.57
N GLN A 42 16.80 -1.05 1.39
CA GLN A 42 17.07 0.09 0.50
C GLN A 42 15.94 0.36 -0.49
N THR A 43 15.10 -0.64 -0.77
CA THR A 43 13.99 -0.48 -1.72
C THR A 43 12.65 -0.45 -1.00
N TYR A 44 12.39 -1.30 0.00
CA TYR A 44 11.05 -1.37 0.61
C TYR A 44 10.82 -0.41 1.79
N THR A 45 11.83 -0.17 2.61
CA THR A 45 11.73 0.73 3.78
C THR A 45 11.67 2.23 3.46
N PRO A 46 12.38 2.78 2.46
CA PRO A 46 12.46 4.23 2.30
C PRO A 46 11.25 4.85 1.62
N PHE A 47 10.94 6.09 2.02
CA PHE A 47 9.85 6.88 1.46
C PHE A 47 10.08 7.24 -0.02
N TYR A 48 11.31 7.64 -0.37
CA TYR A 48 11.65 8.16 -1.70
C TYR A 48 11.50 7.11 -2.81
N THR A 49 11.69 5.83 -2.51
CA THR A 49 11.48 4.73 -3.47
C THR A 49 10.00 4.34 -3.64
N ASN A 50 9.14 4.76 -2.70
CA ASN A 50 7.69 4.53 -2.71
C ASN A 50 6.89 5.78 -3.12
N LEU A 51 7.57 6.87 -3.50
CA LEU A 51 6.95 8.16 -3.82
C LEU A 51 5.81 8.06 -4.85
N GLY A 52 5.98 7.19 -5.84
CA GLY A 52 4.95 6.96 -6.87
C GLY A 52 3.61 6.52 -6.29
N GLY A 53 3.62 5.67 -5.27
CA GLY A 53 2.37 5.23 -4.62
C GLY A 53 1.67 6.34 -3.85
N TYR A 54 2.42 7.16 -3.12
CA TYR A 54 1.86 8.33 -2.43
C TYR A 54 1.23 9.32 -3.41
N LEU A 55 1.91 9.61 -4.51
CA LEU A 55 1.40 10.49 -5.57
C LEU A 55 0.14 9.91 -6.23
N CYS A 56 0.11 8.60 -6.51
CA CYS A 56 -1.09 7.93 -7.04
C CYS A 56 -2.29 8.08 -6.10
N GLY A 57 -2.07 7.96 -4.78
CA GLY A 57 -3.12 8.18 -3.78
C GLY A 57 -3.68 9.60 -3.78
N VAL A 58 -2.79 10.61 -3.81
CA VAL A 58 -3.19 12.03 -3.88
C VAL A 58 -3.97 12.32 -5.17
N LEU A 59 -3.47 11.84 -6.31
CA LEU A 59 -4.16 11.98 -7.60
C LEU A 59 -5.53 11.30 -7.59
N CYS A 60 -5.67 10.14 -6.94
CA CYS A 60 -6.94 9.45 -6.81
C CYS A 60 -7.95 10.31 -6.03
N GLY A 61 -7.52 10.98 -4.95
CA GLY A 61 -8.36 11.89 -4.18
C GLY A 61 -8.82 13.12 -4.97
N GLU A 62 -7.90 13.75 -5.71
CA GLU A 62 -8.20 14.87 -6.61
C GLU A 62 -9.21 14.47 -7.70
N ILE A 63 -9.03 13.31 -8.32
CA ILE A 63 -9.94 12.79 -9.33
C ILE A 63 -11.32 12.51 -8.72
N TYR A 64 -11.35 11.90 -7.53
CA TYR A 64 -12.58 11.65 -6.79
C TYR A 64 -13.36 12.94 -6.56
N GLN A 65 -12.72 13.98 -6.04
CA GLN A 65 -13.39 15.25 -5.73
C GLN A 65 -13.87 16.00 -6.98
N LYS A 66 -13.06 16.04 -8.05
CA LYS A 66 -13.35 16.84 -9.26
C LYS A 66 -14.25 16.15 -10.28
N TYR A 67 -14.18 14.83 -10.39
CA TYR A 67 -14.84 14.09 -11.47
C TYR A 67 -15.98 13.20 -10.97
N LEU A 68 -15.92 12.65 -9.76
CA LEU A 68 -16.97 11.76 -9.27
C LEU A 68 -18.14 12.50 -8.63
N CYS A 69 -17.95 13.74 -8.16
CA CYS A 69 -19.04 14.60 -7.69
C CYS A 69 -19.93 15.15 -8.81
N HIS A 70 -19.50 15.10 -10.08
CA HIS A 70 -20.25 15.61 -11.23
C HIS A 70 -20.69 14.47 -12.15
N GLU A 71 -21.99 14.25 -12.25
CA GLU A 71 -22.60 13.10 -12.93
C GLU A 71 -22.23 13.00 -14.41
N ASP A 72 -22.23 14.12 -15.14
CA ASP A 72 -21.84 14.19 -16.56
C ASP A 72 -20.38 13.80 -16.81
N ARG A 73 -19.48 14.18 -15.88
CA ARG A 73 -18.04 13.89 -15.97
C ARG A 73 -17.75 12.46 -15.57
N ARG A 74 -18.50 11.93 -14.60
CA ARG A 74 -18.45 10.54 -14.17
C ARG A 74 -18.80 9.58 -15.31
N GLN A 75 -19.81 9.88 -16.12
CA GLN A 75 -20.21 8.99 -17.22
C GLN A 75 -19.15 8.91 -18.34
N LYS A 76 -18.50 10.04 -18.68
CA LYS A 76 -17.37 10.05 -19.61
C LYS A 76 -16.19 9.23 -19.07
N LEU A 77 -15.88 9.38 -17.79
CA LEU A 77 -14.81 8.61 -17.14
C LEU A 77 -15.15 7.10 -17.08
N LYS A 78 -16.41 6.75 -16.82
CA LYS A 78 -16.89 5.35 -16.83
C LYS A 78 -16.66 4.68 -18.19
N GLN A 79 -16.92 5.40 -19.29
CA GLN A 79 -16.67 4.89 -20.64
C GLN A 79 -15.18 4.64 -20.89
N THR A 80 -14.29 5.57 -20.50
CA THR A 80 -12.84 5.39 -20.64
C THR A 80 -12.31 4.25 -19.77
N ILE A 81 -12.79 4.13 -18.53
CA ILE A 81 -12.35 3.13 -17.57
C ILE A 81 -12.82 1.72 -17.93
N LYS A 82 -13.98 1.58 -18.61
CA LYS A 82 -14.50 0.26 -19.03
C LYS A 82 -13.50 -0.49 -19.91
N TYR A 83 -12.83 0.19 -20.84
CA TYR A 83 -11.79 -0.41 -21.67
C TYR A 83 -10.53 -0.74 -20.87
N LEU A 84 -10.23 0.07 -19.85
CA LEU A 84 -9.06 -0.12 -18.99
C LEU A 84 -9.17 -1.38 -18.13
N TRP A 85 -10.40 -1.82 -17.78
CA TRP A 85 -10.63 -3.06 -17.01
C TRP A 85 -10.01 -4.31 -17.66
N LEU A 86 -10.05 -4.43 -18.99
CA LEU A 86 -9.47 -5.57 -19.71
C LEU A 86 -7.96 -5.43 -19.90
N VAL A 87 -7.47 -4.20 -20.02
CA VAL A 87 -6.04 -3.91 -20.23
C VAL A 87 -5.23 -4.15 -18.95
N VAL A 88 -5.82 -3.91 -17.78
CA VAL A 88 -5.15 -4.06 -16.47
C VAL A 88 -4.66 -5.48 -16.18
N PRO A 89 -5.49 -6.53 -16.21
CA PRO A 89 -5.03 -7.88 -15.95
C PRO A 89 -4.04 -8.35 -17.01
N LEU A 90 -4.26 -7.99 -18.28
CA LEU A 90 -3.33 -8.33 -19.36
C LEU A 90 -1.95 -7.68 -19.16
N ALA A 91 -1.92 -6.39 -18.82
CA ALA A 91 -0.68 -5.67 -18.52
C ALA A 91 0.02 -6.24 -17.28
N GLY A 92 -0.72 -6.57 -16.22
CA GLY A 92 -0.18 -7.21 -15.02
C GLY A 92 0.47 -8.56 -15.32
N TRP A 93 -0.19 -9.40 -16.11
CA TRP A 93 0.36 -10.68 -16.56
C TRP A 93 1.63 -10.53 -17.40
N ILE A 94 1.67 -9.56 -18.31
CA ILE A 94 2.86 -9.29 -19.12
C ILE A 94 4.03 -8.83 -18.24
N ILE A 95 3.76 -7.95 -17.27
CA ILE A 95 4.79 -7.45 -16.36
C ILE A 95 5.36 -8.59 -15.50
N ASP A 96 4.50 -9.47 -14.97
CA ASP A 96 4.92 -10.63 -14.18
C ASP A 96 5.74 -11.62 -15.01
N TYR A 97 5.28 -11.93 -16.23
CA TYR A 97 6.00 -12.78 -17.17
C TYR A 97 7.39 -12.23 -17.51
N VAL A 98 7.49 -10.94 -17.85
CA VAL A 98 8.78 -10.27 -18.07
C VAL A 98 9.65 -10.32 -16.80
N GLY A 99 9.04 -10.19 -15.63
CA GLY A 99 9.71 -10.34 -14.34
C GLY A 99 10.38 -11.69 -14.18
N THR A 100 9.69 -12.78 -14.52
CA THR A 100 10.26 -14.15 -14.44
C THR A 100 11.50 -14.32 -15.32
N ILE A 101 11.56 -13.68 -16.48
CA ILE A 101 12.71 -13.73 -17.39
C ILE A 101 13.86 -12.87 -16.86
N MET A 102 13.53 -11.68 -16.34
CA MET A 102 14.50 -10.70 -15.86
C MET A 102 15.14 -11.05 -14.51
N ILE A 103 14.58 -12.01 -13.76
CA ILE A 103 15.16 -12.54 -12.51
C ILE A 103 16.45 -13.32 -12.76
N PHE A 104 16.54 -14.04 -13.88
CA PHE A 104 17.69 -14.88 -14.20
C PHE A 104 18.82 -14.14 -14.92
N HIS A 105 18.63 -12.84 -15.21
CA HIS A 105 19.62 -12.01 -15.88
C HIS A 105 20.52 -11.29 -14.87
N GLU A 106 21.80 -11.12 -15.22
CA GLU A 106 22.75 -10.38 -14.39
C GLU A 106 22.32 -8.92 -14.16
N PRO A 107 22.69 -8.32 -13.01
CA PRO A 107 22.32 -6.96 -12.65
C PRO A 107 22.89 -5.96 -13.67
N SER A 108 22.01 -5.52 -14.56
CA SER A 108 22.26 -4.58 -15.66
C SER A 108 21.33 -3.37 -15.56
N LEU A 109 21.61 -2.33 -16.36
CA LEU A 109 20.77 -1.13 -16.41
C LEU A 109 19.30 -1.47 -16.73
N TRP A 110 19.09 -2.46 -17.60
CA TRP A 110 17.76 -2.95 -17.97
C TRP A 110 17.01 -3.59 -16.80
N THR A 111 17.69 -4.39 -15.98
CA THR A 111 17.10 -4.99 -14.78
C THR A 111 16.73 -3.92 -13.74
N ALA A 112 17.58 -2.91 -13.54
CA ALA A 112 17.32 -1.81 -12.61
C ALA A 112 16.14 -0.93 -13.06
N LEU A 113 16.05 -0.64 -14.37
CA LEU A 113 14.94 0.11 -14.95
C LEU A 113 13.63 -0.67 -14.83
N TYR A 114 13.67 -1.98 -15.07
CA TYR A 114 12.52 -2.85 -14.86
C TYR A 114 12.05 -2.82 -13.40
N THR A 115 12.93 -2.90 -12.40
CA THR A 115 12.55 -2.82 -10.98
C THR A 115 11.85 -1.52 -10.64
N GLY A 116 12.39 -0.38 -11.10
CA GLY A 116 11.79 0.94 -10.87
C GLY A 116 10.43 1.10 -11.55
N LEU A 117 10.27 0.54 -12.75
CA LEU A 117 9.02 0.61 -13.51
C LEU A 117 7.96 -0.35 -12.96
N ASN A 118 8.32 -1.62 -12.75
CA ASN A 118 7.46 -2.67 -12.22
C ASN A 118 6.79 -2.21 -10.92
N ARG A 119 7.55 -1.61 -10.00
CA ARG A 119 7.00 -1.15 -8.73
C ARG A 119 5.93 -0.07 -8.87
N ASN A 120 6.14 0.90 -9.75
CA ASN A 120 5.18 1.97 -9.99
C ASN A 120 3.96 1.46 -10.78
N LEU A 121 4.20 0.61 -11.78
CA LEU A 121 3.15 -0.04 -12.56
C LEU A 121 2.28 -0.94 -11.69
N TRP A 122 2.87 -1.70 -10.77
CA TRP A 122 2.15 -2.52 -9.81
C TRP A 122 1.16 -1.69 -8.99
N ILE A 123 1.60 -0.55 -8.44
CA ILE A 123 0.71 0.32 -7.65
C ILE A 123 -0.41 0.92 -8.52
N LEU A 124 -0.10 1.29 -9.76
CA LEU A 124 -1.08 1.80 -10.71
C LEU A 124 -2.13 0.73 -11.07
N LEU A 125 -1.69 -0.48 -11.39
CA LEU A 125 -2.53 -1.57 -11.88
C LEU A 125 -3.34 -2.23 -10.76
N VAL A 126 -2.74 -2.43 -9.58
CA VAL A 126 -3.38 -3.17 -8.47
C VAL A 126 -4.18 -2.25 -7.55
N CYS A 127 -3.73 -1.00 -7.33
CA CYS A 127 -4.40 -0.09 -6.41
C CYS A 127 -5.17 1.00 -7.13
N PHE A 128 -4.50 1.81 -7.96
CA PHE A 128 -5.10 3.05 -8.48
C PHE A 128 -6.28 2.78 -9.43
N ILE A 129 -6.09 1.93 -10.43
CA ILE A 129 -7.10 1.66 -11.43
C ILE A 129 -8.33 0.95 -10.81
N PRO A 130 -8.17 -0.14 -10.04
CA PRO A 130 -9.32 -0.82 -9.42
C PRO A 130 -10.13 0.08 -8.50
N VAL A 131 -9.48 0.93 -7.71
CA VAL A 131 -10.17 1.90 -6.85
C VAL A 131 -10.99 2.88 -7.67
N LEU A 132 -10.45 3.40 -8.78
CA LEU A 132 -11.19 4.29 -9.69
C LEU A 132 -12.39 3.59 -10.34
N ILE A 133 -12.23 2.32 -10.72
CA ILE A 133 -13.33 1.52 -11.28
C ILE A 133 -14.45 1.39 -10.25
N LEU A 134 -14.12 0.93 -9.03
CA LEU A 134 -15.09 0.74 -7.94
C LEU A 134 -15.79 2.06 -7.56
N ALA A 135 -15.07 3.18 -7.67
CA ALA A 135 -15.64 4.48 -7.37
C ALA A 135 -16.56 4.99 -8.50
N CYS A 136 -16.27 4.66 -9.77
CA CYS A 136 -17.07 5.08 -10.92
C CYS A 136 -18.29 4.17 -11.15
N ASP A 137 -18.16 2.87 -10.94
CA ASP A 137 -19.19 1.89 -11.26
C ASP A 137 -20.01 1.53 -10.01
N SER A 138 -21.21 2.11 -9.89
CA SER A 138 -22.09 1.90 -8.74
C SER A 138 -23.05 0.73 -8.89
N GLU A 139 -23.13 0.11 -10.07
CA GLU A 139 -24.19 -0.86 -10.42
C GLU A 139 -23.65 -2.29 -10.60
N SER A 140 -22.35 -2.49 -10.41
CA SER A 140 -21.73 -3.82 -10.53
C SER A 140 -21.79 -4.57 -9.20
N ILE A 141 -22.01 -5.89 -9.28
CA ILE A 141 -21.97 -6.83 -8.16
C ILE A 141 -20.65 -6.70 -7.37
N VAL A 142 -19.55 -6.39 -8.06
CA VAL A 142 -18.24 -6.19 -7.43
C VAL A 142 -18.23 -4.94 -6.56
N SER A 143 -18.87 -3.85 -7.01
CA SER A 143 -19.02 -2.63 -6.22
C SER A 143 -19.90 -2.87 -5.00
N ASP A 144 -21.00 -3.59 -5.15
CA ASP A 144 -21.90 -3.90 -4.03
C ASP A 144 -21.23 -4.77 -2.97
N PHE A 145 -20.44 -5.77 -3.40
CA PHE A 145 -19.62 -6.56 -2.50
C PHE A 145 -18.58 -5.69 -1.76
N CYS A 146 -17.85 -4.83 -2.47
CA CYS A 146 -16.85 -3.94 -1.86
C CYS A 146 -17.46 -2.86 -0.94
N ARG A 147 -18.74 -2.53 -1.08
CA ARG A 147 -19.47 -1.57 -0.22
C ARG A 147 -19.96 -2.18 1.10
N LEU A 148 -19.79 -3.49 1.30
CA LEU A 148 -20.20 -4.14 2.55
C LEU A 148 -19.53 -3.48 3.76
N PRO A 149 -20.26 -3.31 4.88
CA PRO A 149 -19.75 -2.64 6.08
C PRO A 149 -18.53 -3.34 6.70
N MET A 150 -18.36 -4.63 6.43
CA MET A 150 -17.15 -5.38 6.85
C MET A 150 -15.87 -4.79 6.26
N PHE A 151 -15.85 -4.40 4.99
CA PHE A 151 -14.66 -3.81 4.37
C PHE A 151 -14.28 -2.47 4.99
N ARG A 152 -15.25 -1.73 5.53
CA ARG A 152 -15.00 -0.49 6.27
C ARG A 152 -14.27 -0.77 7.59
N ILE A 153 -14.59 -1.87 8.27
CA ILE A 153 -13.90 -2.31 9.49
C ILE A 153 -12.46 -2.74 9.13
N PHE A 154 -12.31 -3.59 8.11
CA PHE A 154 -10.98 -4.02 7.65
C PHE A 154 -10.09 -2.84 7.22
N GLY A 155 -10.66 -1.83 6.55
CA GLY A 155 -9.93 -0.62 6.17
C GLY A 155 -9.40 0.16 7.38
N ARG A 156 -10.13 0.21 8.50
CA ARG A 156 -9.68 0.83 9.76
C ARG A 156 -8.64 -0.01 10.49
N LEU A 157 -8.70 -1.33 10.38
CA LEU A 157 -7.74 -2.24 11.00
C LEU A 157 -6.43 -2.37 10.20
N SER A 158 -6.46 -2.19 8.88
CA SER A 158 -5.31 -2.41 8.00
C SER A 158 -4.02 -1.68 8.44
N PRO A 159 -4.05 -0.39 8.83
CA PRO A 159 -2.85 0.29 9.35
C PRO A 159 -2.30 -0.35 10.64
N GLN A 160 -3.18 -0.83 11.52
CA GLN A 160 -2.79 -1.50 12.76
C GLN A 160 -2.17 -2.87 12.45
N ILE A 161 -2.78 -3.63 11.54
CA ILE A 161 -2.25 -4.92 11.08
C ILE A 161 -0.84 -4.72 10.55
N TYR A 162 -0.60 -3.73 9.69
CA TYR A 162 0.72 -3.44 9.13
C TYR A 162 1.79 -3.22 10.21
N LEU A 163 1.50 -2.42 11.24
CA LEU A 163 2.44 -2.13 12.33
C LEU A 163 2.79 -3.38 13.15
N TRP A 164 1.77 -4.16 13.55
CA TRP A 164 1.97 -5.36 14.35
C TRP A 164 2.54 -6.52 13.54
N HIS A 165 2.27 -6.58 12.24
CA HIS A 165 2.70 -7.67 11.38
C HIS A 165 4.23 -7.83 11.36
N ALA A 166 4.98 -6.73 11.26
CA ALA A 166 6.45 -6.78 11.30
C ALA A 166 6.99 -7.29 12.65
N MET A 167 6.31 -6.97 13.76
CA MET A 167 6.68 -7.46 15.09
C MET A 167 6.39 -8.95 15.25
N ILE A 168 5.18 -9.38 14.86
CA ILE A 168 4.79 -10.80 14.90
C ILE A 168 5.70 -11.64 14.02
N LEU A 169 6.03 -11.18 12.81
CA LEU A 169 6.97 -11.86 11.92
C LEU A 169 8.30 -12.12 12.64
N ARG A 170 8.85 -11.10 13.34
CA ARG A 170 10.10 -11.24 14.10
C ARG A 170 9.97 -12.25 15.24
N ILE A 171 8.86 -12.24 15.99
CA ILE A 171 8.62 -13.15 17.12
C ILE A 171 8.47 -14.59 16.63
N THR A 172 7.58 -14.82 15.66
CA THR A 172 7.32 -16.16 15.11
C THR A 172 8.58 -16.74 14.48
N SER A 173 9.42 -15.91 13.89
CA SER A 173 10.70 -16.38 13.34
C SER A 173 11.80 -16.54 14.38
N ALA A 174 11.85 -15.75 15.45
CA ALA A 174 12.75 -15.98 16.58
C ALA A 174 12.47 -17.32 17.29
N TYR A 175 11.22 -17.80 17.21
CA TYR A 175 10.83 -19.11 17.71
C TYR A 175 11.44 -20.27 16.90
N HIS A 176 11.70 -20.07 15.61
CA HIS A 176 12.32 -21.08 14.74
C HIS A 176 13.84 -21.14 14.98
N ARG A 177 14.27 -22.01 15.90
CA ARG A 177 15.70 -22.21 16.23
C ARG A 177 16.47 -23.04 15.19
N GLN A 178 15.78 -23.70 14.27
CA GLN A 178 16.35 -24.51 13.20
C GLN A 178 15.81 -24.00 11.85
N PRO A 179 16.59 -24.12 10.75
CA PRO A 179 16.12 -23.72 9.44
C PRO A 179 14.88 -24.55 9.08
N PRO A 180 13.71 -23.91 8.87
CA PRO A 180 12.50 -24.64 8.51
C PRO A 180 12.68 -25.29 7.15
N TYR A 181 12.21 -26.53 7.00
CA TYR A 181 12.14 -27.17 5.70
C TYR A 181 11.27 -26.31 4.77
N VAL A 182 11.85 -25.90 3.65
CA VAL A 182 11.17 -25.06 2.66
C VAL A 182 10.23 -25.94 1.84
N ASN A 183 9.05 -26.22 2.40
CA ASN A 183 7.95 -26.87 1.71
C ASN A 183 6.81 -25.87 1.51
N GLY A 184 6.07 -25.96 0.41
CA GLY A 184 4.95 -25.07 0.10
C GLY A 184 3.91 -25.02 1.22
N LEU A 185 3.60 -26.17 1.83
CA LEU A 185 2.69 -26.25 2.97
C LEU A 185 3.21 -25.50 4.20
N THR A 186 4.51 -25.57 4.46
CA THR A 186 5.14 -24.88 5.60
C THR A 186 5.17 -23.36 5.39
N ILE A 187 5.38 -22.90 4.16
CA ILE A 187 5.32 -21.47 3.82
C ILE A 187 3.89 -20.95 3.99
N ILE A 188 2.90 -21.68 3.47
CA ILE A 188 1.49 -21.31 3.57
C ILE A 188 1.05 -21.29 5.05
N SER A 189 1.37 -22.34 5.81
CA SER A 189 0.98 -22.43 7.22
C SER A 189 1.63 -21.31 8.06
N GLN A 190 2.92 -21.04 7.86
CA GLN A 190 3.62 -19.94 8.51
C GLN A 190 3.00 -18.57 8.15
N GLY A 191 2.62 -18.38 6.88
CA GLY A 191 1.92 -17.19 6.41
C GLY A 191 0.56 -17.02 7.07
N MET A 192 -0.23 -18.09 7.18
CA MET A 192 -1.51 -18.08 7.87
C MET A 192 -1.36 -17.76 9.36
N ILE A 193 -0.44 -18.41 10.06
CA ILE A 193 -0.18 -18.18 11.49
C ILE A 193 0.19 -16.71 11.73
N THR A 194 1.13 -16.18 10.94
CA THR A 194 1.58 -14.79 11.07
C THR A 194 0.44 -13.80 10.79
N THR A 195 -0.37 -14.08 9.77
CA THR A 195 -1.51 -13.22 9.39
C THR A 195 -2.61 -13.26 10.45
N MET A 196 -2.98 -14.43 10.94
CA MET A 196 -3.98 -14.58 12.00
C MET A 196 -3.52 -13.91 13.30
N ALA A 197 -2.29 -14.19 13.75
CA ALA A 197 -1.75 -13.59 14.96
C ALA A 197 -1.65 -12.06 14.87
N SER A 198 -1.18 -11.53 13.73
CA SER A 198 -1.13 -10.07 13.51
C SER A 198 -2.51 -9.43 13.47
N THR A 199 -3.52 -10.11 12.90
CA THR A 199 -4.90 -9.62 12.86
C THR A 199 -5.53 -9.60 14.24
N MET A 200 -5.33 -10.65 15.05
CA MET A 200 -5.82 -10.70 16.43
C MET A 200 -5.20 -9.58 17.27
N LEU A 201 -3.88 -9.42 17.20
CA LEU A 201 -3.19 -8.37 17.97
C LEU A 201 -3.60 -6.97 17.50
N ALA A 202 -3.74 -6.75 16.20
CA ALA A 202 -4.22 -5.48 15.65
C ALA A 202 -5.65 -5.16 16.06
N PHE A 203 -6.53 -6.16 16.18
CA PHE A 203 -7.89 -5.97 16.69
C PHE A 203 -7.87 -5.47 18.13
N PHE A 204 -7.11 -6.12 19.02
CA PHE A 204 -6.97 -5.66 20.41
C PHE A 204 -6.27 -4.31 20.51
N GLY A 205 -5.22 -4.08 19.72
CA GLY A 205 -4.52 -2.80 19.66
C GLY A 205 -5.42 -1.65 19.19
N HIS A 206 -6.27 -1.91 18.18
CA HIS A 206 -7.25 -0.93 17.73
C HIS A 206 -8.31 -0.64 18.82
N LEU A 207 -8.77 -1.68 19.52
CA LEU A 207 -9.76 -1.54 20.59
C LEU A 207 -9.21 -0.73 21.78
N LEU A 208 -7.99 -1.04 22.21
CA LEU A 208 -7.38 -0.48 23.43
C LEU A 208 -6.69 0.87 23.20
N LEU A 209 -6.09 1.10 22.03
CA LEU A 209 -5.32 2.31 21.75
C LEU A 209 -5.97 3.15 20.65
N GLY A 210 -6.41 2.50 19.57
CA GLY A 210 -6.96 3.18 18.40
C GLY A 210 -8.23 3.99 18.72
N MET A 211 -9.20 3.38 19.38
CA MET A 211 -10.46 4.06 19.75
C MET A 211 -10.25 5.22 20.73
N PRO A 212 -9.57 5.07 21.89
CA PRO A 212 -9.39 6.19 22.80
C PRO A 212 -8.53 7.31 22.22
N LEU A 213 -7.50 6.99 21.42
CA LEU A 213 -6.70 8.01 20.74
C LEU A 213 -7.54 8.80 19.73
N SER A 214 -8.39 8.12 18.94
CA SER A 214 -9.27 8.82 18.00
C SER A 214 -10.22 9.79 18.71
N GLN A 215 -10.83 9.37 19.82
CA GLN A 215 -11.70 10.22 20.63
C GLN A 215 -10.95 11.37 21.31
N ALA A 216 -9.73 11.14 21.80
CA ALA A 216 -8.89 12.18 22.39
C ALA A 216 -8.48 13.25 21.35
N VAL A 217 -8.15 12.82 20.14
CA VAL A 217 -7.81 13.71 19.01
C VAL A 217 -9.03 14.51 18.57
N ASP A 218 -10.20 13.88 18.45
CA ASP A 218 -11.44 14.58 18.11
C ASP A 218 -11.81 15.61 19.19
N ALA A 219 -11.66 15.27 20.47
CA ALA A 219 -11.88 16.19 21.57
C ALA A 219 -10.89 17.38 21.53
N LEU A 220 -9.63 17.14 21.18
CA LEU A 220 -8.63 18.19 21.03
C LEU A 220 -8.94 19.13 19.85
N PHE A 221 -9.37 18.58 18.71
CA PHE A 221 -9.78 19.37 17.55
C PHE A 221 -11.08 20.14 17.79
N MET A 222 -12.06 19.55 18.49
CA MET A 222 -13.27 20.27 18.90
C MET A 222 -12.95 21.43 19.83
N ARG A 223 -12.04 21.23 20.79
CA ARG A 223 -11.54 22.28 21.68
C ARG A 223 -10.84 23.40 20.89
N SER A 224 -9.96 23.06 19.95
CA SER A 224 -9.30 24.02 19.05
C SER A 224 -10.31 24.84 18.24
N LYS A 225 -11.33 24.17 17.68
CA LYS A 225 -12.38 24.84 16.87
C LYS A 225 -13.24 25.78 17.72
N GLN A 226 -13.49 25.47 18.99
CA GLN A 226 -14.22 26.35 19.91
C GLN A 226 -13.39 27.55 20.37
N VAL A 227 -12.09 27.37 20.64
CA VAL A 227 -11.19 28.48 20.96
C VAL A 227 -11.09 29.46 19.79
N ASN A 228 -10.93 28.96 18.56
CA ASN A 228 -10.84 29.81 17.37
C ASN A 228 -12.14 30.60 17.12
N LYS A 229 -13.31 29.97 17.35
CA LYS A 229 -14.63 30.62 17.22
C LYS A 229 -14.93 31.64 18.33
N GLY A 230 -14.29 31.52 19.49
CA GLY A 230 -14.33 32.50 20.58
C GLY A 230 -13.51 33.75 20.25
N GLN A 231 -12.31 33.57 19.69
CA GLN A 231 -11.43 34.68 19.31
C GLN A 231 -12.00 35.52 18.16
N THR A 232 -12.61 34.89 17.13
CA THR A 232 -13.26 35.63 16.03
C THR A 232 -14.41 36.52 16.52
N LYS A 233 -15.17 36.07 17.53
CA LYS A 233 -16.26 36.87 18.11
C LYS A 233 -15.77 38.02 18.99
N GLU A 234 -14.61 37.86 19.61
CA GLU A 234 -14.00 38.87 20.48
C GLU A 234 -13.28 39.96 19.66
N GLU A 235 -12.79 39.63 18.46
CA GLU A 235 -12.28 40.61 17.49
C GLU A 235 -13.39 41.41 16.82
N GLU A 236 -14.52 40.78 16.43
CA GLU A 236 -15.67 41.48 15.87
C GLU A 236 -16.30 42.48 16.87
N ALA A 237 -16.35 42.12 18.16
CA ALA A 237 -16.86 42.98 19.23
C ALA A 237 -15.92 44.14 19.63
N LYS A 238 -14.68 44.17 19.13
CA LYS A 238 -13.71 45.26 19.34
C LYS A 238 -13.62 46.22 18.15
N SER A 239 -14.25 45.86 17.02
CA SER A 239 -14.29 46.67 15.79
C SER A 239 -15.59 47.48 15.61
N GLU A 240 -16.55 47.32 16.53
CA GLU A 240 -17.72 48.20 16.70
C GLU A 240 -17.48 49.21 17.83
#